data_AF-A0A392N4E5-F1
#
_entry.id   AF-A0A392N4E5-F1
#
_cell.length_a   1.000
_cell.length_b   1.000
_cell.length_c   1.000
_cell.angle_alpha   90.00
_cell.angle_beta   90.00
_cell.angle_gamma   90.00
#
_symmetry.space_group_name_H-M   'P 1'
#
loop_
_entity.id
_entity.type
_entity.pdbx_description
1 polymer ?
#
loop_
_entity_poly.entity_id
_entity_poly.type
_entity_poly.pdbx_seq_one_letter_code
_entity_poly.pdbx_strand_id
1 'polypeptide(L)'
;MVMGPALYTLHRKVYGNGDGSKLEENTLNAYVLWTLVLTVTGFPVVVHSLSELKLLYTGLGKAALTAAMIGDTYAWILFTLFVPFSINGTRGTYSVLGTIIFAFICIYVVRPIIVKVIDRKTERDQWDDNQLLFVVMGIFICAHTTDALGTHGVVGAFVYGLILPHGKFADMVMSMTDDFGGTFLAPLFFSGTGMRLMVATIFDHPNWPFTLM
;
A
#
# COMPACT_ATOMS: atom_id res chain seq x y z
N MET A 1 -5.14 7.10 -16.64
CA MET A 1 -6.42 6.41 -16.35
C MET A 1 -7.17 5.88 -17.60
N VAL A 2 -7.08 6.51 -18.79
CA VAL A 2 -7.82 6.05 -20.01
C VAL A 2 -7.00 5.13 -20.93
N MET A 3 -5.69 5.05 -20.72
CA MET A 3 -4.78 4.38 -21.65
C MET A 3 -4.91 2.85 -21.66
N GLY A 4 -5.16 2.23 -20.50
CA GLY A 4 -5.34 0.76 -20.39
C GLY A 4 -6.54 0.23 -21.18
N PRO A 5 -7.75 0.80 -21.01
CA PRO A 5 -8.92 0.44 -21.82
C PRO A 5 -8.72 0.69 -23.32
N ALA A 6 -7.99 1.75 -23.69
CA ALA A 6 -7.73 2.09 -25.08
C ALA A 6 -6.76 1.09 -25.74
N LEU A 7 -5.67 0.70 -25.06
CA LEU A 7 -4.73 -0.31 -25.54
C LEU A 7 -5.39 -1.67 -25.73
N TYR A 8 -6.28 -2.06 -24.82
CA TYR A 8 -6.98 -3.35 -24.92
C TYR A 8 -8.07 -3.37 -26.01
N THR A 9 -8.82 -2.28 -26.21
CA THR A 9 -9.79 -2.21 -27.33
C THR A 9 -9.08 -2.28 -28.68
N LEU A 10 -7.86 -1.75 -28.78
CA LEU A 10 -7.01 -1.87 -29.95
C LEU A 10 -6.46 -3.30 -30.12
N HIS A 11 -6.05 -3.95 -29.03
CA HIS A 11 -5.63 -5.36 -29.01
C HIS A 11 -6.75 -6.33 -29.44
N ARG A 12 -7.96 -6.17 -28.88
CA ARG A 12 -9.14 -6.97 -29.25
C ARG A 12 -9.53 -6.80 -30.71
N LYS A 13 -9.40 -5.58 -31.25
CA LYS A 13 -9.73 -5.28 -32.65
C LYS A 13 -8.73 -5.86 -33.65
N VAL A 14 -7.50 -6.14 -33.21
CA VAL A 14 -6.42 -6.68 -34.05
C VAL A 14 -6.28 -8.20 -33.94
N TYR A 15 -6.55 -8.80 -32.76
CA TYR A 15 -6.26 -10.23 -32.50
C TYR A 15 -7.46 -11.05 -31.97
N GLY A 16 -8.66 -10.49 -31.91
CA GLY A 16 -9.85 -11.15 -31.36
C GLY A 16 -10.45 -12.24 -32.23
N ASN A 17 -9.67 -13.23 -32.69
CA ASN A 17 -10.21 -14.44 -33.30
C ASN A 17 -9.50 -15.69 -32.78
N GLY A 18 -10.08 -16.28 -31.74
CA GLY A 18 -9.82 -17.65 -31.29
C GLY A 18 -8.70 -17.80 -30.26
N ASP A 19 -9.02 -17.70 -28.98
CA ASP A 19 -8.98 -18.91 -28.13
C ASP A 19 -9.70 -18.67 -26.79
N GLY A 20 -10.61 -19.58 -26.46
CA GLY A 20 -11.42 -19.56 -25.25
C GLY A 20 -10.61 -20.00 -24.03
N SER A 21 -9.66 -19.17 -23.60
CA SER A 21 -8.92 -19.44 -22.36
C SER A 21 -9.79 -19.16 -21.14
N LYS A 22 -9.77 -20.07 -20.16
CA LYS A 22 -10.52 -20.07 -18.89
C LYS A 22 -10.15 -18.93 -17.91
N LEU A 23 -9.73 -17.77 -18.44
CA LEU A 23 -9.45 -16.52 -17.72
C LEU A 23 -10.61 -15.51 -17.82
N GLU A 24 -11.73 -15.90 -18.45
CA GLU A 24 -12.87 -15.01 -18.73
C GLU A 24 -13.85 -14.82 -17.56
N GLU A 25 -13.71 -15.50 -16.43
CA GLU A 25 -14.79 -15.54 -15.43
C GLU A 25 -14.99 -14.24 -14.65
N ASN A 26 -14.03 -13.30 -14.65
CA ASN A 26 -14.21 -11.94 -14.12
C ASN A 26 -13.23 -10.92 -14.72
N THR A 27 -13.20 -10.79 -16.04
CA THR A 27 -12.27 -9.89 -16.76
C THR A 27 -12.35 -8.44 -16.26
N LEU A 28 -13.55 -7.96 -15.91
CA LEU A 28 -13.77 -6.58 -15.46
C LEU A 28 -13.08 -6.28 -14.11
N ASN A 29 -13.13 -7.20 -13.14
CA ASN A 29 -12.43 -7.03 -11.86
C ASN A 29 -10.91 -7.09 -12.05
N ALA A 30 -10.43 -8.00 -12.90
CA ALA A 30 -9.01 -8.05 -13.24
C ALA A 30 -8.53 -6.73 -13.88
N TYR A 31 -9.28 -6.15 -14.82
CA TYR A 31 -8.92 -4.87 -15.45
C TYR A 31 -8.87 -3.72 -14.44
N VAL A 32 -9.82 -3.67 -13.53
CA VAL A 32 -9.87 -2.65 -12.47
C VAL A 32 -8.68 -2.79 -11.53
N LEU A 33 -8.35 -4.02 -11.12
CA LEU A 33 -7.20 -4.29 -10.25
C LEU A 33 -5.88 -3.95 -10.94
N TRP A 34 -5.67 -4.38 -12.18
CA TRP A 34 -4.45 -4.04 -12.93
C TRP A 34 -4.30 -2.54 -13.14
N THR A 35 -5.39 -1.84 -13.46
CA THR A 35 -5.38 -0.37 -13.59
C THR A 35 -5.03 0.30 -12.27
N LEU A 36 -5.56 -0.21 -11.16
CA LEU A 36 -5.26 0.29 -9.81
C LEU A 36 -3.78 0.06 -9.48
N VAL A 37 -3.26 -1.14 -9.69
CA VAL A 37 -1.84 -1.46 -9.42
C VAL A 37 -0.90 -0.58 -10.24
N LEU A 38 -1.18 -0.40 -11.54
CA LEU A 38 -0.34 0.40 -12.43
C LEU A 38 -0.45 1.91 -12.21
N THR A 39 -1.49 2.40 -11.52
CA THR A 39 -1.63 3.83 -11.23
C THR A 39 -0.88 4.26 -9.98
N VAL A 40 -0.50 3.33 -9.10
CA VAL A 40 0.17 3.66 -7.84
C VAL A 40 1.61 4.10 -8.13
N THR A 41 1.91 5.36 -7.84
CA THR A 41 3.27 5.88 -7.81
C THR A 41 3.78 5.86 -6.37
N GLY A 42 4.96 5.27 -6.14
CA GLY A 42 5.54 5.18 -4.80
C GLY A 42 6.08 6.53 -4.33
N PHE A 43 5.38 7.21 -3.42
CA PHE A 43 5.85 8.43 -2.78
C PHE A 43 7.28 8.30 -2.19
N PRO A 44 7.64 7.22 -1.46
CA PRO A 44 8.98 7.07 -0.91
C PRO A 44 10.09 7.06 -1.96
N VAL A 45 9.83 6.44 -3.11
CA VAL A 45 10.79 6.37 -4.23
C VAL A 45 11.03 7.76 -4.81
N VAL A 46 9.97 8.54 -5.03
CA VAL A 46 10.07 9.91 -5.53
C VAL A 46 10.85 10.80 -4.55
N VAL A 47 10.54 10.72 -3.25
CA VAL A 47 11.27 11.47 -2.20
C VAL A 47 12.75 11.12 -2.21
N HIS A 48 13.08 9.82 -2.25
CA HIS A 48 14.45 9.36 -2.24
C HIS A 48 15.22 9.84 -3.47
N SER A 49 14.65 9.69 -4.68
CA SER A 49 15.28 10.17 -5.92
C SER A 49 15.47 11.69 -5.93
N LEU A 50 14.51 12.48 -5.44
CA LEU A 50 14.66 13.94 -5.34
C LEU A 50 15.71 14.36 -4.31
N SER A 51 15.84 13.59 -3.22
CA SER A 51 16.85 13.78 -2.19
C SER A 51 18.26 13.54 -2.74
N GLU A 52 18.45 12.43 -3.48
CA GLU A 52 19.72 12.10 -4.14
C GLU A 52 20.14 13.19 -5.14
N LEU A 53 19.17 13.73 -5.90
CA LEU A 53 19.41 14.82 -6.85
C LEU A 53 19.56 16.20 -6.18
N LYS A 54 19.42 16.31 -4.85
CA LYS A 54 19.40 17.57 -4.07
C LYS A 54 18.36 18.59 -4.56
N LEU A 55 17.29 18.12 -5.21
CA LEU A 55 16.23 18.96 -5.78
C LEU A 55 15.03 19.14 -4.82
N LEU A 56 15.06 18.48 -3.67
CA LEU A 56 13.95 18.37 -2.73
C LEU A 56 13.34 19.72 -2.30
N TYR A 57 14.18 20.76 -2.17
CA TYR A 57 13.76 22.11 -1.73
C TYR A 57 13.48 23.08 -2.90
N THR A 58 13.59 22.63 -4.15
CA THR A 58 13.31 23.47 -5.33
C THR A 58 11.80 23.56 -5.59
N GLY A 59 11.37 24.58 -6.34
CA GLY A 59 9.95 24.70 -6.74
C GLY A 59 9.43 23.48 -7.52
N LEU A 60 10.29 22.91 -8.38
CA LEU A 60 10.03 21.64 -9.09
C LEU A 60 9.91 20.47 -8.11
N GLY A 61 10.83 20.37 -7.15
CA GLY A 61 10.79 19.31 -6.14
C GLY A 61 9.53 19.35 -5.29
N LYS A 62 9.13 20.54 -4.84
CA LYS A 62 7.89 20.73 -4.07
C LYS A 62 6.65 20.34 -4.87
N ALA A 63 6.56 20.76 -6.14
CA ALA A 63 5.45 20.40 -7.01
C ALA A 63 5.37 18.87 -7.23
N ALA A 64 6.50 18.23 -7.51
CA ALA A 64 6.57 16.78 -7.69
C ALA A 64 6.17 16.01 -6.42
N LEU A 65 6.66 16.43 -5.25
CA LEU A 65 6.29 15.84 -3.96
C LEU A 65 4.80 15.99 -3.67
N THR A 66 4.21 17.18 -3.91
CA THR A 66 2.78 17.38 -3.71
C THR A 66 1.94 16.51 -4.64
N ALA A 67 2.34 16.37 -5.91
CA ALA A 67 1.65 15.51 -6.86
C ALA A 67 1.73 14.03 -6.44
N ALA A 68 2.91 13.58 -5.98
CA ALA A 68 3.11 12.22 -5.48
C ALA A 68 2.28 11.95 -4.21
N MET A 69 2.25 12.87 -3.24
CA MET A 69 1.44 12.75 -2.03
C MET A 69 -0.06 12.64 -2.33
N ILE A 70 -0.55 13.47 -3.24
CA ILE A 70 -1.96 13.45 -3.67
C ILE A 70 -2.26 12.10 -4.34
N GLY A 71 -1.37 11.64 -5.24
CA GLY A 71 -1.50 10.34 -5.90
C GLY A 71 -1.56 9.17 -4.92
N ASP A 72 -0.66 9.14 -3.93
CA ASP A 72 -0.62 8.10 -2.90
C ASP A 72 -1.90 8.11 -2.05
N THR A 73 -2.39 9.29 -1.67
CA THR A 73 -3.65 9.42 -0.93
C THR A 73 -4.84 8.84 -1.70
N TYR A 74 -4.96 9.18 -2.99
CA TYR A 74 -6.00 8.61 -3.86
C TYR A 74 -5.82 7.10 -4.05
N ALA A 75 -4.59 6.61 -4.17
CA ALA A 75 -4.30 5.19 -4.28
C ALA A 75 -4.79 4.43 -3.03
N TRP A 76 -4.51 4.93 -1.82
CA TRP A 76 -4.99 4.31 -0.57
C TRP A 76 -6.51 4.32 -0.42
N ILE A 77 -7.18 5.39 -0.85
CA ILE A 77 -8.65 5.47 -0.86
C ILE A 77 -9.23 4.43 -1.82
N LEU A 78 -8.71 4.37 -3.05
CA LEU A 78 -9.14 3.40 -4.05
C LEU A 78 -8.85 1.96 -3.59
N PHE A 79 -7.67 1.73 -3.01
CA PHE A 79 -7.28 0.42 -2.47
C PHE A 79 -8.26 -0.04 -1.38
N THR A 80 -8.57 0.82 -0.42
CA THR A 80 -9.54 0.53 0.66
C THR A 80 -10.93 0.22 0.11
N LEU A 81 -11.33 0.87 -0.99
CA LEU A 81 -12.64 0.66 -1.59
C LEU A 81 -12.70 -0.61 -2.44
N PHE A 82 -11.70 -0.87 -3.30
CA PHE A 82 -11.75 -1.94 -4.30
C PHE A 82 -11.31 -3.31 -3.78
N VAL A 83 -10.34 -3.36 -2.86
CA VAL A 83 -9.83 -4.62 -2.32
C VAL A 83 -10.94 -5.49 -1.72
N PRO A 84 -11.87 -4.98 -0.90
CA PRO A 84 -12.90 -5.82 -0.30
C PRO A 84 -13.92 -6.34 -1.32
N PHE A 85 -14.19 -5.59 -2.40
CA PHE A 85 -15.01 -6.07 -3.51
C PHE A 85 -14.31 -7.19 -4.30
N SER A 86 -12.99 -7.12 -4.46
CA SER A 86 -12.22 -8.17 -5.10
C SER A 86 -12.21 -9.48 -4.29
N ILE A 87 -12.22 -9.39 -2.96
CA ILE A 87 -12.12 -10.57 -2.09
C ILE A 87 -13.52 -11.17 -1.84
N ASN A 88 -14.52 -10.34 -1.55
CA ASN A 88 -15.82 -10.79 -1.04
C ASN A 88 -17.00 -10.54 -1.99
N GLY A 89 -16.76 -10.04 -3.21
CA GLY A 89 -17.79 -9.75 -4.20
C GLY A 89 -18.85 -8.78 -3.66
N THR A 90 -20.13 -9.14 -3.78
CA THR A 90 -21.28 -8.31 -3.33
C THR A 90 -21.29 -8.05 -1.82
N ARG A 91 -20.60 -8.87 -1.01
CA ARG A 91 -20.44 -8.64 0.44
C ARG A 91 -19.33 -7.64 0.78
N GLY A 92 -18.58 -7.16 -0.21
CA GLY A 92 -17.50 -6.17 -0.02
C GLY A 92 -17.96 -4.87 0.63
N THR A 93 -19.23 -4.48 0.48
CA THR A 93 -19.80 -3.29 1.13
C THR A 93 -19.73 -3.35 2.65
N TYR A 94 -19.98 -4.52 3.26
CA TYR A 94 -19.90 -4.70 4.70
C TYR A 94 -18.45 -4.62 5.20
N SER A 95 -17.51 -5.17 4.44
CA SER A 95 -16.07 -5.07 4.74
C SER A 95 -15.54 -3.64 4.60
N VAL A 96 -15.96 -2.89 3.58
CA VAL A 96 -15.61 -1.47 3.43
C VAL A 96 -16.15 -0.66 4.62
N LEU A 97 -17.43 -0.83 4.97
CA LEU A 97 -18.03 -0.16 6.13
C LEU A 97 -17.33 -0.54 7.43
N GLY A 98 -17.03 -1.82 7.63
CA GLY A 98 -16.27 -2.30 8.79
C GLY A 98 -14.88 -1.68 8.88
N THR A 99 -14.20 -1.50 7.76
CA THR A 99 -12.87 -0.87 7.69
C THR A 99 -12.92 0.62 7.99
N ILE A 100 -13.94 1.32 7.48
CA ILE A 100 -14.16 2.74 7.81
C ILE A 100 -14.42 2.87 9.31
N ILE A 101 -15.33 2.07 9.88
CA ILE A 101 -15.63 2.08 11.31
C ILE A 101 -14.38 1.76 12.13
N PHE A 102 -13.59 0.76 11.72
CA PHE A 102 -12.31 0.45 12.35
C PHE A 102 -11.35 1.63 12.32
N ALA A 103 -11.18 2.30 11.18
CA ALA A 103 -10.34 3.49 11.07
C ALA A 103 -10.82 4.61 12.01
N PHE A 104 -12.13 4.84 12.10
CA PHE A 104 -12.72 5.79 13.06
C PHE A 104 -12.41 5.38 14.51
N ILE A 105 -12.63 4.12 14.90
CA ILE A 105 -12.31 3.64 16.25
C ILE A 105 -10.83 3.83 16.57
N CYS A 106 -9.96 3.51 15.62
CA CYS A 106 -8.53 3.67 15.80
C CYS A 106 -8.14 5.15 15.99
N ILE A 107 -8.73 6.07 15.21
CA ILE A 107 -8.46 7.52 15.33
C ILE A 107 -9.03 8.11 16.63
N TYR A 108 -10.23 7.72 17.06
CA TYR A 108 -10.91 8.35 18.20
C TYR A 108 -10.66 7.65 19.54
N VAL A 109 -10.34 6.35 19.54
CA VAL A 109 -10.14 5.55 20.77
C VAL A 109 -8.68 5.15 20.93
N VAL A 110 -8.06 4.57 19.90
CA VAL A 110 -6.69 4.06 20.01
C VAL A 110 -5.68 5.22 20.10
N ARG A 111 -5.86 6.27 19.30
CA ARG A 111 -5.01 7.48 19.34
C ARG A 111 -4.87 8.10 20.73
N PRO A 112 -5.95 8.49 21.45
CA PRO A 112 -5.80 9.11 22.76
C PRO A 112 -5.19 8.15 23.79
N ILE A 113 -5.42 6.84 23.66
CA ILE A 113 -4.78 5.84 24.54
C ILE A 113 -3.26 5.83 24.31
N ILE A 114 -2.83 5.77 23.05
CA ILE A 114 -1.40 5.77 22.69
C ILE A 114 -0.72 7.07 23.15
N VAL A 115 -1.33 8.23 22.89
CA VAL A 115 -0.83 9.54 23.35
C VAL A 115 -0.67 9.54 24.87
N LYS A 116 -1.69 9.11 25.62
CA LYS A 116 -1.66 9.09 27.08
C LYS A 116 -0.61 8.12 27.65
N VAL A 117 -0.35 7.01 26.97
CA VAL A 117 0.70 6.06 27.36
C VAL A 117 2.09 6.65 27.10
N ILE A 118 2.29 7.33 25.97
CA ILE A 118 3.56 7.96 25.59
C ILE A 118 3.88 9.16 26.48
N ASP A 119 2.91 10.01 26.77
CA ASP A 119 3.09 11.16 27.68
C ASP A 119 3.48 10.67 29.09
N ARG A 120 2.79 9.64 29.60
CA ARG A 120 3.11 9.03 30.91
C ARG A 120 4.50 8.38 30.98
N LYS A 121 4.99 7.82 29.86
CA LYS A 121 6.35 7.24 29.80
C LYS A 121 7.41 8.33 29.70
N THR A 122 7.12 9.41 28.99
CA THR A 122 8.00 10.58 28.86
C THR A 122 8.21 11.28 30.21
N GLU A 123 7.15 11.41 31.02
CA GLU A 123 7.25 11.96 32.39
C GLU A 123 8.10 11.11 33.35
N ARG A 124 8.27 9.82 33.06
CA ARG A 124 8.96 8.87 33.94
C ARG A 124 10.42 8.60 33.53
N ASP A 125 10.90 9.25 32.46
CA ASP A 125 12.24 9.08 31.86
C ASP A 125 12.66 7.61 31.63
N GLN A 126 11.67 6.74 31.40
CA GLN A 126 11.87 5.32 31.12
C GLN A 126 11.74 5.09 29.60
N TRP A 127 12.75 5.54 28.88
CA TRP A 127 12.92 5.25 27.46
C TRP A 127 13.57 3.86 27.37
N ASP A 128 12.74 2.85 27.20
CA ASP A 128 13.13 1.44 27.21
C ASP A 128 13.14 0.88 25.78
N ASP A 129 14.11 0.01 25.45
CA ASP A 129 14.31 -0.62 24.12
C ASP A 129 13.04 -1.35 23.59
N ASN A 130 12.07 -1.59 24.48
CA ASN A 130 10.79 -2.22 24.21
C ASN A 130 9.79 -1.36 23.40
N GLN A 131 10.13 -0.13 23.02
CA GLN A 131 9.25 0.73 22.22
C GLN A 131 9.03 0.21 20.79
N LEU A 132 10.08 -0.30 20.14
CA LEU A 132 9.95 -0.91 18.81
C LEU A 132 9.02 -2.13 18.86
N LEU A 133 9.17 -2.97 19.89
CA LEU A 133 8.30 -4.13 20.10
C LEU A 133 6.84 -3.70 20.26
N PHE A 134 6.56 -2.63 21.00
CA PHE A 134 5.21 -2.11 21.17
C PHE A 134 4.59 -1.65 19.84
N VAL A 135 5.35 -0.94 19.02
CA VAL A 135 4.89 -0.46 17.69
C VAL A 135 4.65 -1.63 16.76
N VAL A 136 5.61 -2.55 16.64
CA VAL A 136 5.50 -3.73 15.78
C VAL A 136 4.31 -4.60 16.20
N MET A 137 4.11 -4.84 17.50
CA MET A 137 2.95 -5.56 18.01
C MET A 137 1.63 -4.84 17.68
N GLY A 138 1.60 -3.51 17.82
CA GLY A 138 0.43 -2.71 17.44
C GLY A 138 0.11 -2.81 15.94
N ILE A 139 1.14 -2.75 15.08
CA ILE A 139 1.01 -2.98 13.63
C ILE A 139 0.41 -4.36 13.36
N PHE A 140 0.92 -5.42 13.98
CA PHE A 140 0.41 -6.78 13.80
C PHE A 140 -1.04 -6.95 14.27
N ILE A 141 -1.40 -6.38 15.42
CA ILE A 141 -2.78 -6.43 15.94
C ILE A 141 -3.74 -5.71 14.99
N CYS A 142 -3.38 -4.50 14.55
CA CYS A 142 -4.21 -3.74 13.62
C CYS A 142 -4.32 -4.44 12.26
N ALA A 143 -3.22 -4.97 11.74
CA ALA A 143 -3.21 -5.72 10.48
C ALA A 143 -4.12 -6.96 10.57
N HIS A 144 -3.98 -7.76 11.62
CA HIS A 144 -4.79 -8.95 11.85
C HIS A 144 -6.28 -8.61 12.02
N THR A 145 -6.60 -7.52 12.70
CA THR A 145 -7.98 -7.06 12.88
C THR A 145 -8.61 -6.67 11.54
N THR A 146 -7.89 -5.92 10.69
CA THR A 146 -8.39 -5.57 9.35
C THR A 146 -8.50 -6.77 8.41
N ASP A 147 -7.61 -7.75 8.55
CA ASP A 147 -7.68 -9.00 7.79
C ASP A 147 -8.95 -9.79 8.17
N ALA A 148 -9.24 -9.90 9.47
CA ALA A 148 -10.47 -10.53 9.97
C ALA A 148 -11.76 -9.81 9.54
N LEU A 149 -11.71 -8.51 9.25
CA LEU A 149 -12.84 -7.74 8.69
C LEU A 149 -13.07 -7.99 7.19
N GLY A 150 -12.26 -8.85 6.56
CA GLY A 150 -12.39 -9.21 5.14
C GLY A 150 -11.74 -8.18 4.22
N THR A 151 -10.69 -7.52 4.69
CA THR A 151 -9.84 -6.62 3.88
C THR A 151 -8.39 -7.08 3.93
N HIS A 152 -7.48 -6.33 3.31
CA HIS A 152 -6.06 -6.66 3.36
C HIS A 152 -5.42 -6.04 4.61
N GLY A 153 -4.67 -6.83 5.38
CA GLY A 153 -4.02 -6.39 6.63
C GLY A 153 -3.11 -5.15 6.51
N VAL A 154 -2.63 -4.85 5.29
CA VAL A 154 -1.87 -3.63 4.98
C VAL A 154 -2.64 -2.36 5.35
N VAL A 155 -3.98 -2.36 5.21
CA VAL A 155 -4.81 -1.20 5.58
C VAL A 155 -4.75 -0.95 7.09
N GLY A 156 -4.81 -1.99 7.91
CA GLY A 156 -4.73 -1.86 9.37
C GLY A 156 -3.35 -1.38 9.83
N ALA A 157 -2.28 -1.89 9.21
CA ALA A 157 -0.92 -1.43 9.46
C ALA A 157 -0.76 0.07 9.13
N PHE A 158 -1.31 0.50 8.00
CA PHE A 158 -1.29 1.91 7.57
C PHE A 158 -2.07 2.82 8.53
N VAL A 159 -3.29 2.43 8.90
CA VAL A 159 -4.11 3.17 9.88
C VAL A 159 -3.37 3.30 11.21
N TYR A 160 -2.73 2.24 11.71
CA TYR A 160 -1.94 2.30 12.93
C TYR A 160 -0.79 3.31 12.83
N GLY A 161 -0.05 3.31 11.71
CA GLY A 161 1.01 4.28 11.45
C GLY A 161 0.51 5.74 11.47
N LEU A 162 -0.67 6.01 10.90
CA LEU A 162 -1.28 7.35 10.90
C LEU A 162 -1.67 7.86 12.30
N ILE A 163 -1.90 6.94 13.23
CA ILE A 163 -2.37 7.26 14.58
C ILE A 163 -1.21 7.55 15.54
N LEU A 164 0.01 7.12 15.20
CA LEU A 164 1.19 7.39 16.01
C LEU A 164 1.39 8.90 16.20
N PRO A 165 1.58 9.37 17.45
CA PRO A 165 1.68 10.80 17.71
C PRO A 165 3.01 11.36 17.24
N HIS A 166 2.97 12.56 16.65
CA HIS A 166 4.16 13.29 16.23
C HIS A 166 4.99 13.76 17.43
N GLY A 167 6.31 13.67 17.31
CA GLY A 167 7.28 14.07 18.32
C GLY A 167 8.44 13.09 18.44
N LYS A 168 9.21 13.20 19.52
CA LYS A 168 10.42 12.38 19.74
C LYS A 168 10.20 10.87 19.67
N PHE A 169 9.01 10.40 20.07
CA PHE A 169 8.62 8.99 19.95
C PHE A 169 8.47 8.57 18.49
N ALA A 170 7.75 9.35 17.68
CA ALA A 170 7.63 9.06 16.25
C ALA A 170 8.98 9.12 15.54
N ASP A 171 9.86 10.07 15.88
CA ASP A 171 11.19 10.18 15.27
C ASP A 171 12.04 8.94 15.57
N MET A 172 12.05 8.47 16.83
CA MET A 172 12.78 7.26 17.22
C MET A 172 12.20 6.00 16.56
N VAL A 173 10.88 5.86 16.57
CA VAL A 173 10.20 4.74 15.93
C VAL A 173 10.47 4.76 14.43
N MET A 174 10.45 5.93 13.80
CA MET A 174 10.74 6.10 12.39
C MET A 174 12.18 5.70 12.07
N SER A 175 13.17 6.14 12.85
CA SER A 175 14.56 5.75 12.60
C SER A 175 14.77 4.24 12.74
N MET A 176 14.21 3.62 13.78
CA MET A 176 14.34 2.17 13.96
C MET A 176 13.58 1.38 12.88
N THR A 177 12.40 1.86 12.47
CA THR A 177 11.59 1.22 11.43
C THR A 177 12.22 1.40 10.05
N ASP A 178 12.89 2.52 9.78
CA ASP A 178 13.61 2.75 8.53
C ASP A 178 14.85 1.86 8.43
N ASP A 179 15.64 1.76 9.51
CA ASP A 179 16.80 0.87 9.57
C ASP A 179 16.39 -0.61 9.39
N PHE A 180 15.40 -1.09 10.15
CA PHE A 180 14.94 -2.47 10.06
C PHE A 180 14.15 -2.75 8.78
N GLY A 181 13.26 -1.84 8.41
CA GLY A 181 12.38 -1.94 7.25
C GLY A 181 13.17 -1.87 5.94
N GLY A 182 14.05 -0.89 5.81
CA GLY A 182 14.87 -0.67 4.63
C GLY A 182 15.97 -1.72 4.47
N THR A 183 16.66 -2.11 5.54
CA THR A 183 17.81 -3.01 5.46
C THR A 183 17.40 -4.49 5.40
N PHE A 184 16.35 -4.90 6.13
CA PHE A 184 15.94 -6.31 6.19
C PHE A 184 14.64 -6.60 5.44
N LEU A 185 13.55 -5.86 5.70
CA LEU A 185 12.24 -6.21 5.14
C LEU A 185 12.15 -5.94 3.64
N ALA A 186 12.67 -4.80 3.16
CA ALA A 186 12.58 -4.45 1.75
C ALA A 186 13.30 -5.47 0.84
N PRO A 187 14.56 -5.89 1.10
CA PRO A 187 15.20 -6.93 0.31
C PRO A 187 14.46 -8.27 0.35
N LEU A 188 13.94 -8.68 1.50
CA LEU A 188 13.17 -9.91 1.63
C LEU A 188 11.85 -9.86 0.84
N PHE A 189 11.15 -8.73 0.91
CA PHE A 189 9.90 -8.49 0.18
C PHE A 189 10.13 -8.53 -1.34
N PHE A 190 11.15 -7.81 -1.83
CA PHE A 190 11.48 -7.80 -3.26
C PHE A 190 12.03 -9.14 -3.75
N SER A 191 12.85 -9.81 -2.95
CA SER A 191 13.34 -11.16 -3.28
C SER A 191 12.20 -12.18 -3.35
N GLY A 192 11.30 -12.20 -2.36
CA GLY A 192 10.15 -13.09 -2.36
C GLY A 192 9.18 -12.82 -3.51
N THR A 193 8.98 -11.55 -3.86
CA THR A 193 8.18 -11.16 -5.04
C THR A 193 8.87 -11.60 -6.34
N GLY A 194 10.19 -11.43 -6.44
CA GLY A 194 10.98 -11.87 -7.59
C GLY A 194 10.98 -13.39 -7.78
N MET A 195 11.02 -14.17 -6.70
CA MET A 195 10.94 -15.64 -6.79
C MET A 195 9.57 -16.13 -7.29
N ARG A 196 8.49 -15.39 -7.01
CA ARG A 196 7.16 -15.69 -7.54
C ARG A 196 7.01 -15.32 -9.01
N LEU A 197 7.89 -14.47 -9.54
CA LEU A 197 7.90 -14.07 -10.93
C LEU A 197 8.51 -15.18 -11.78
N MET A 198 7.67 -15.98 -12.43
CA MET A 198 8.13 -16.98 -13.38
C MET A 198 8.38 -16.32 -14.75
N VAL A 199 9.62 -15.88 -14.98
CA VAL A 199 10.01 -15.19 -16.23
C VAL A 199 9.74 -16.07 -17.47
N ALA A 200 9.86 -17.39 -17.34
CA ALA A 200 9.60 -18.34 -18.42
C ALA A 200 8.17 -18.23 -18.98
N THR A 201 7.16 -18.00 -18.12
CA THR A 201 5.75 -17.91 -18.58
C THR A 201 5.45 -16.65 -19.39
N ILE A 202 6.31 -15.62 -19.30
CA ILE A 202 6.16 -14.39 -20.09
C ILE A 202 6.51 -14.67 -21.56
N PHE A 203 7.52 -15.52 -21.81
CA PHE A 203 8.00 -15.83 -23.16
C PHE A 203 7.18 -16.90 -23.89
N ASP A 204 6.36 -17.68 -23.18
CA ASP A 204 5.48 -18.70 -23.78
C ASP A 204 4.28 -18.09 -24.53
N HIS A 205 3.88 -16.84 -24.21
CA HIS A 205 2.73 -16.21 -24.84
C HIS A 205 3.14 -15.49 -26.15
N PRO A 206 2.42 -15.67 -27.27
CA PRO A 206 2.72 -14.99 -28.54
C PRO A 206 2.71 -13.45 -28.49
N ASN A 207 2.21 -12.85 -27.41
CA ASN A 207 2.10 -11.41 -27.20
C ASN A 207 3.23 -10.86 -26.30
N TRP A 208 4.26 -11.65 -25.98
CA TRP A 208 5.36 -11.28 -25.08
C TRP A 208 6.04 -9.92 -25.40
N PRO A 209 6.16 -9.44 -26.65
CA PRO A 209 6.78 -8.15 -26.93
C PRO A 209 5.97 -6.97 -26.35
N PHE A 210 4.64 -7.10 -26.27
CA PHE A 210 3.77 -6.07 -25.70
C PHE A 210 3.72 -6.12 -24.18
N THR A 211 4.04 -7.24 -23.55
CA THR A 211 4.09 -7.33 -22.07
C THR A 211 5.37 -6.72 -21.49
N LEU A 212 6.42 -6.56 -22.30
CA LEU A 212 7.69 -5.95 -21.90
C LEU A 212 7.81 -4.46 -22.28
N MET A 213 6.85 -3.93 -23.05
CA MET A 213 6.83 -2.54 -23.53
C MET A 213 5.91 -1.68 -22.65
#